data_AF-A0A7S4CQB8-F1
#
_entry.id   AF-A0A7S4CQB8-F1
#
_cell.length_a   1.000
_cell.length_b   1.000
_cell.length_c   1.000
_cell.angle_alpha   90.00
_cell.angle_beta   90.00
_cell.angle_gamma   90.00
#
_symmetry.space_group_name_H-M   'P 1'
#
loop_
_entity.id
_entity.type
_entity.pdbx_description
1 polymer ?
#
loop_
_entity_poly.entity_id
_entity_poly.type
_entity_poly.pdbx_seq_one_letter_code
_entity_poly.pdbx_strand_id
1 'polypeptide(L)'
;AVFRFDGSARVDVTCPVELRGSEYIIVDFGAVTRAEAHFAVERTGTRACPRVRIGFCEALEDWAPGGDHYHAVPGGAAQVPVVRTVTDPRAVISTPEHTYRYAVLTAARGTFRFTGAHATSTLRLAVPRKAPYPGNFRCSSPVLTRVWYAGVNTLELCTGGTPTVFLDGSSRDRLIWTGDLFVEHLVAYISNGDVETARESLRTLAKGQEPCGYVPHCGRTLCDTRTRDPAGVLVGLLTFAEYAVWYVICVWLHYWHTADATFVAEFEPVVERVMAWLCPKICAKGLMRVGPHDGQTWHVPECVMGCPTDLNCLMA
;
A
#
# COMPACT_ATOMS: atom_id res chain seq x y z
N ALA A 1 -12.57 22.97 -8.55
CA ALA A 1 -13.53 23.15 -7.44
C ALA A 1 -12.82 22.78 -6.14
N VAL A 2 -13.13 23.45 -5.02
CA VAL A 2 -12.52 23.15 -3.70
C VAL A 2 -13.46 22.21 -2.94
N PHE A 3 -12.96 21.03 -2.56
CA PHE A 3 -13.74 19.95 -1.95
C PHE A 3 -13.56 19.91 -0.43
N ARG A 4 -14.63 19.54 0.32
CA ARG A 4 -14.61 19.37 1.77
C ARG A 4 -14.92 17.91 2.12
N PHE A 5 -14.04 17.29 2.91
CA PHE A 5 -14.17 15.92 3.44
C PHE A 5 -14.80 15.95 4.84
N ASP A 6 -15.76 15.05 5.14
CA ASP A 6 -16.45 14.99 6.44
C ASP A 6 -16.58 13.58 7.08
N GLY A 7 -15.76 12.61 6.69
CA GLY A 7 -15.65 11.33 7.42
C GLY A 7 -16.63 10.23 6.99
N SER A 8 -17.48 10.49 5.99
CA SER A 8 -18.02 9.49 5.07
C SER A 8 -17.80 10.05 3.66
N ALA A 9 -16.76 9.61 2.96
CA ALA A 9 -16.16 10.39 1.88
C ALA A 9 -16.97 10.36 0.57
N ARG A 10 -18.07 11.12 0.48
CA ARG A 10 -18.74 11.41 -0.79
C ARG A 10 -18.20 12.73 -1.36
N VAL A 11 -17.35 12.63 -2.37
CA VAL A 11 -16.83 13.80 -3.11
C VAL A 11 -17.64 13.98 -4.39
N ASP A 12 -18.69 14.80 -4.37
CA ASP A 12 -19.51 15.05 -5.57
C ASP A 12 -18.84 16.09 -6.49
N VAL A 13 -18.48 15.68 -7.70
CA VAL A 13 -18.12 16.59 -8.80
C VAL A 13 -19.34 16.74 -9.69
N THR A 14 -19.82 17.97 -9.94
CA THR A 14 -20.97 18.23 -10.82
C THR A 14 -20.60 19.26 -11.87
N CYS A 15 -20.29 18.79 -13.08
CA CYS A 15 -20.20 19.65 -14.25
C CYS A 15 -20.44 18.79 -15.50
N PRO A 16 -21.47 19.08 -16.30
CA PRO A 16 -21.68 18.37 -17.55
C PRO A 16 -20.54 18.69 -18.53
N VAL A 17 -19.77 17.67 -18.93
CA VAL A 17 -18.74 17.78 -19.97
C VAL A 17 -19.00 16.71 -21.02
N GLU A 18 -19.15 17.11 -22.27
CA GLU A 18 -19.24 16.15 -23.38
C GLU A 18 -17.84 15.76 -23.85
N LEU A 19 -17.62 14.45 -23.98
CA LEU A 19 -16.35 13.86 -24.40
C LEU A 19 -16.54 13.05 -25.68
N ARG A 20 -15.64 13.26 -26.64
CA ARG A 20 -15.63 12.69 -27.98
C ARG A 20 -14.26 12.08 -28.28
N GLY A 21 -14.24 10.90 -28.90
CA GLY A 21 -13.06 10.34 -29.58
C GLY A 21 -11.69 10.63 -28.96
N SER A 22 -11.27 9.84 -27.97
CA SER A 22 -10.00 9.95 -27.25
C SER A 22 -9.82 11.21 -26.38
N GLU A 23 -10.76 12.16 -26.37
CA GLU A 23 -10.80 13.21 -25.34
C GLU A 23 -10.91 12.61 -23.94
N TYR A 24 -10.40 13.34 -22.96
CA TYR A 24 -10.40 12.94 -21.56
C TYR A 24 -10.74 14.10 -20.62
N ILE A 25 -11.21 13.75 -19.43
CA ILE A 25 -11.22 14.63 -18.26
C ILE A 25 -10.40 14.01 -17.13
N ILE A 26 -9.85 14.85 -16.27
CA ILE A 26 -9.23 14.45 -15.01
C ILE A 26 -10.12 14.94 -13.87
N VAL A 27 -10.52 14.01 -13.01
CA VAL A 27 -11.32 14.28 -11.81
C VAL A 27 -10.37 14.27 -10.61
N ASP A 28 -10.16 15.42 -9.97
CA ASP A 28 -9.41 15.53 -8.70
C ASP A 28 -10.38 15.35 -7.52
N PHE A 29 -10.18 14.31 -6.73
CA PHE A 29 -10.97 14.03 -5.53
C PHE A 29 -10.47 14.82 -4.30
N GLY A 30 -9.36 15.54 -4.42
CA GLY A 30 -8.83 16.49 -3.42
C GLY A 30 -7.83 15.90 -2.43
N ALA A 31 -7.80 14.57 -2.27
CA ALA A 31 -6.84 13.84 -1.44
C ALA A 31 -6.65 12.43 -1.99
N VAL A 32 -5.52 11.79 -1.64
CA VAL A 32 -5.34 10.35 -1.90
C VAL A 32 -6.34 9.57 -1.04
N THR A 33 -7.07 8.69 -1.68
CA THR A 33 -8.12 7.86 -1.08
C THR A 33 -7.98 6.43 -1.58
N ARG A 34 -8.36 5.45 -0.76
CA ARG A 34 -8.63 4.08 -1.21
C ARG A 34 -10.14 3.85 -1.16
N ALA A 35 -10.77 3.73 -2.33
CA ALA A 35 -12.21 3.77 -2.46
C ALA A 35 -12.72 3.12 -3.75
N GLU A 36 -13.99 2.72 -3.77
CA GLU A 36 -14.73 2.54 -5.02
C GLU A 36 -15.02 3.93 -5.62
N ALA A 37 -14.90 4.05 -6.94
CA ALA A 37 -15.29 5.27 -7.67
C ALA A 37 -16.58 5.03 -8.46
N HIS A 38 -17.41 6.07 -8.54
CA HIS A 38 -18.68 6.04 -9.24
C HIS A 38 -18.78 7.25 -10.16
N PHE A 39 -19.05 7.01 -11.45
CA PHE A 39 -19.10 8.07 -12.47
C PHE A 39 -20.45 8.08 -13.17
N ALA A 40 -21.21 9.16 -12.99
CA ALA A 40 -22.46 9.40 -13.70
C ALA A 40 -22.17 9.90 -15.12
N VAL A 41 -22.73 9.21 -16.10
CA VAL A 41 -22.56 9.49 -17.53
C VAL A 41 -23.90 9.40 -18.26
N GLU A 42 -24.07 10.25 -19.28
CA GLU A 42 -25.20 10.22 -20.21
C GLU A 42 -24.71 9.90 -21.62
N ARG A 43 -25.43 9.04 -22.33
CA ARG A 43 -25.15 8.79 -23.74
C ARG A 43 -25.73 9.92 -24.58
N THR A 44 -24.89 10.56 -25.41
CA THR A 44 -25.32 11.65 -26.30
C THR A 44 -25.24 11.28 -27.79
N GLY A 45 -24.56 10.19 -28.16
CA GLY A 45 -24.48 9.68 -29.52
C GLY A 45 -25.56 8.66 -29.91
N THR A 46 -25.98 8.65 -31.18
CA THR A 46 -27.08 7.80 -31.69
C THR A 46 -26.64 6.49 -32.37
N ARG A 47 -25.37 6.37 -32.80
CA ARG A 47 -24.90 5.24 -33.63
C ARG A 47 -24.34 4.02 -32.88
N ALA A 48 -23.59 4.21 -31.79
CA ALA A 48 -22.99 3.11 -31.03
C ALA A 48 -22.86 3.47 -29.54
N CYS A 49 -22.98 2.47 -28.67
CA CYS A 49 -22.75 2.62 -27.22
C CYS A 49 -21.31 3.08 -26.96
N PRO A 50 -21.08 4.20 -26.25
CA PRO A 50 -19.74 4.69 -25.99
C PRO A 50 -18.97 3.75 -25.04
N ARG A 51 -17.66 3.65 -25.24
CA ARG A 51 -16.75 2.97 -24.31
C ARG A 51 -16.00 4.02 -23.51
N VAL A 52 -16.17 3.99 -22.21
CA VAL A 52 -15.46 4.83 -21.24
C VAL A 52 -14.30 4.01 -20.68
N ARG A 53 -13.12 4.60 -20.65
CA ARG A 53 -11.94 4.04 -19.99
C ARG A 53 -11.54 4.96 -18.84
N ILE A 54 -11.25 4.37 -17.69
CA ILE A 54 -10.99 5.09 -16.44
C ILE A 54 -9.64 4.64 -15.91
N GLY A 55 -8.67 5.55 -15.90
CA GLY A 55 -7.38 5.37 -15.25
C GLY A 55 -7.37 6.01 -13.87
N PHE A 56 -6.60 5.46 -12.93
CA PHE A 56 -6.47 5.96 -11.57
C PHE A 56 -5.03 6.41 -11.31
N CYS A 57 -4.87 7.59 -10.70
CA CYS A 57 -3.56 8.17 -10.42
C CYS A 57 -3.49 8.73 -8.99
N GLU A 58 -2.36 8.56 -8.31
CA GLU A 58 -2.09 9.21 -7.02
C GLU A 58 -1.56 10.63 -7.19
N ALA A 59 -0.71 10.84 -8.21
CA ALA A 59 -0.09 12.12 -8.52
C ALA A 59 -0.52 12.63 -9.90
N LEU A 60 -0.72 13.94 -10.02
CA LEU A 60 -1.07 14.56 -11.30
C LEU A 60 0.14 14.64 -12.23
N GLU A 61 1.37 14.57 -11.71
CA GLU A 61 2.58 14.63 -12.53
C GLU A 61 2.82 13.33 -13.30
N ASP A 62 2.37 12.20 -12.73
CA ASP A 62 2.55 10.86 -13.30
C ASP A 62 1.33 10.37 -14.06
N TRP A 63 0.37 11.22 -14.41
CA TRP A 63 -0.85 10.75 -15.07
C TRP A 63 -0.58 10.27 -16.50
N ALA A 64 -1.20 9.16 -16.88
CA ALA A 64 -1.44 8.78 -18.26
C ALA A 64 -2.92 8.47 -18.46
N PRO A 65 -3.40 8.35 -19.70
CA PRO A 65 -4.79 7.97 -19.93
C PRO A 65 -5.14 6.66 -19.22
N GLY A 66 -4.17 5.74 -19.05
CA GLY A 66 -4.32 4.43 -18.38
C GLY A 66 -4.31 4.45 -16.86
N GLY A 67 -4.04 5.60 -16.22
CA GLY A 67 -3.71 5.68 -14.80
C GLY A 67 -2.27 6.14 -14.62
N ASP A 68 -1.71 5.93 -13.42
CA ASP A 68 -0.31 6.27 -13.13
C ASP A 68 0.63 5.67 -14.21
N HIS A 69 1.43 6.54 -14.83
CA HIS A 69 2.43 6.26 -15.85
C HIS A 69 3.74 5.70 -15.24
N TYR A 70 3.67 5.16 -14.01
CA TYR A 70 4.78 4.55 -13.30
C TYR A 70 5.15 3.20 -13.93
N HIS A 71 5.73 3.23 -15.13
CA HIS A 71 6.41 2.11 -15.76
C HIS A 71 7.88 2.12 -15.34
N ALA A 72 8.22 1.72 -14.10
CA ALA A 72 9.64 1.65 -13.72
C ALA A 72 10.01 0.73 -12.54
N VAL A 73 9.11 -0.09 -11.98
CA VAL A 73 9.54 -1.18 -11.07
C VAL A 73 9.11 -2.52 -11.66
N PRO A 74 10.05 -3.27 -12.26
CA PRO A 74 9.81 -4.67 -12.60
C PRO A 74 9.29 -5.41 -11.35
N GLY A 75 8.14 -6.07 -11.45
CA GLY A 75 7.53 -6.86 -10.38
C GLY A 75 6.24 -6.27 -9.79
N GLY A 76 5.98 -4.97 -9.98
CA GLY A 76 4.86 -4.29 -9.35
C GLY A 76 3.54 -4.36 -10.13
N ALA A 77 2.44 -4.69 -9.46
CA ALA A 77 1.12 -4.72 -10.07
C ALA A 77 0.55 -3.30 -10.20
N ALA A 78 0.64 -2.69 -11.39
CA ALA A 78 -0.03 -1.42 -11.65
C ALA A 78 -1.55 -1.56 -11.58
N GLN A 79 -2.24 -0.48 -11.19
CA GLN A 79 -3.70 -0.45 -11.17
C GLN A 79 -4.25 -0.60 -12.60
N VAL A 80 -5.12 -1.57 -12.81
CA VAL A 80 -5.68 -1.83 -14.14
C VAL A 80 -6.80 -0.83 -14.44
N PRO A 81 -6.73 -0.08 -15.56
CA PRO A 81 -7.81 0.83 -15.92
C PRO A 81 -9.13 0.09 -16.18
N VAL A 82 -10.22 0.69 -15.70
CA VAL A 82 -11.57 0.16 -15.88
C VAL A 82 -12.11 0.56 -17.25
N VAL A 83 -12.57 -0.41 -18.04
CA VAL A 83 -13.24 -0.14 -19.31
C VAL A 83 -14.70 -0.59 -19.23
N ARG A 84 -15.62 0.30 -19.59
CA ARG A 84 -17.07 0.02 -19.58
C ARG A 84 -17.74 0.55 -20.84
N THR A 85 -18.70 -0.24 -21.34
CA THR A 85 -19.59 0.17 -22.42
C THR A 85 -20.86 0.73 -21.80
N VAL A 86 -21.25 1.95 -22.15
CA VAL A 86 -22.45 2.61 -21.62
C VAL A 86 -23.63 2.27 -22.53
N THR A 87 -24.50 1.37 -22.09
CA THR A 87 -25.67 0.92 -22.85
C THR A 87 -26.88 1.82 -22.63
N ASP A 88 -27.10 2.20 -21.37
CA ASP A 88 -28.26 2.97 -20.96
C ASP A 88 -28.12 4.46 -21.31
N PRO A 89 -29.23 5.19 -21.54
CA PRO A 89 -29.18 6.63 -21.77
C PRO A 89 -28.51 7.41 -20.64
N ARG A 90 -28.66 6.92 -19.41
CA ARG A 90 -28.02 7.41 -18.19
C ARG A 90 -27.50 6.21 -17.42
N ALA A 91 -26.23 6.24 -17.01
CA ALA A 91 -25.61 5.17 -16.26
C ALA A 91 -24.71 5.73 -15.15
N VAL A 92 -24.51 4.92 -14.12
CA VAL A 92 -23.43 5.12 -13.13
C VAL A 92 -22.44 3.98 -13.33
N ILE A 93 -21.20 4.34 -13.68
CA ILE A 93 -20.10 3.38 -13.78
C ILE A 93 -19.46 3.27 -12.40
N SER A 94 -19.64 2.12 -11.72
CA SER A 94 -18.92 1.78 -10.49
C SER A 94 -17.64 1.01 -10.79
N THR A 95 -16.58 1.28 -10.04
CA THR A 95 -15.29 0.57 -10.12
C THR A 95 -15.06 -0.28 -8.87
N PRO A 96 -14.18 -1.30 -8.94
CA PRO A 96 -13.59 -1.87 -7.73
C PRO A 96 -12.86 -0.81 -6.89
N GLU A 97 -12.42 -1.20 -5.70
CA GLU A 97 -11.61 -0.35 -4.86
C GLU A 97 -10.22 -0.08 -5.48
N HIS A 98 -9.89 1.20 -5.64
CA HIS A 98 -8.62 1.71 -6.15
C HIS A 98 -8.02 2.69 -5.14
N THR A 99 -6.70 2.86 -5.14
CA THR A 99 -6.06 3.99 -4.46
C THR A 99 -5.81 5.09 -5.47
N TYR A 100 -6.31 6.29 -5.24
CA TYR A 100 -6.15 7.41 -6.16
C TYR A 100 -6.41 8.74 -5.47
N ARG A 101 -5.88 9.80 -6.07
CA ARG A 101 -6.43 11.15 -5.92
C ARG A 101 -7.15 11.60 -7.19
N TYR A 102 -6.65 11.16 -8.34
CA TYR A 102 -7.14 11.55 -9.66
C TYR A 102 -7.72 10.36 -10.40
N ALA A 103 -8.83 10.58 -11.12
CA ALA A 103 -9.34 9.63 -12.10
C ALA A 103 -9.38 10.26 -13.49
N VAL A 104 -8.84 9.54 -14.48
CA VAL A 104 -8.78 9.99 -15.88
C VAL A 104 -9.84 9.26 -16.69
N LEU A 105 -10.93 9.94 -17.05
CA LEU A 105 -12.00 9.36 -17.87
C LEU A 105 -11.75 9.71 -19.33
N THR A 106 -11.56 8.70 -20.17
CA THR A 106 -11.32 8.85 -21.60
C THR A 106 -12.48 8.28 -22.42
N ALA A 107 -12.90 8.99 -23.47
CA ALA A 107 -13.80 8.49 -24.49
C ALA A 107 -13.09 7.52 -25.45
N ALA A 108 -12.82 6.30 -24.97
CA ALA A 108 -12.14 5.27 -25.76
C ALA A 108 -12.88 4.93 -27.07
N ARG A 109 -14.21 5.07 -27.10
CA ARG A 109 -15.01 5.03 -28.33
C ARG A 109 -16.32 5.78 -28.15
N GLY A 110 -16.78 6.46 -29.19
CA GLY A 110 -18.08 7.13 -29.21
C GLY A 110 -18.08 8.45 -28.44
N THR A 111 -19.28 8.89 -28.05
CA THR A 111 -19.50 10.16 -27.37
C THR A 111 -20.40 9.96 -26.16
N PHE A 112 -20.01 10.53 -25.02
CA PHE A 112 -20.79 10.54 -23.81
C PHE A 112 -20.63 11.88 -23.10
N ARG A 113 -21.57 12.21 -22.22
CA ARG A 113 -21.50 13.35 -21.32
C ARG A 113 -21.20 12.85 -19.91
N PHE A 114 -20.11 13.30 -19.32
CA PHE A 114 -19.87 13.16 -17.89
C PHE A 114 -20.77 14.13 -17.14
N THR A 115 -21.48 13.69 -16.10
CA THR A 115 -22.38 14.54 -15.30
C THR A 115 -22.02 14.59 -13.83
N GLY A 116 -21.26 13.61 -13.34
CA GLY A 116 -20.62 13.73 -12.05
C GLY A 116 -19.85 12.51 -11.59
N ALA A 117 -19.14 12.65 -10.48
CA ALA A 117 -18.39 11.58 -9.84
C ALA A 117 -18.58 11.61 -8.33
N HIS A 118 -18.49 10.45 -7.68
CA HIS A 118 -18.27 10.32 -6.24
C HIS A 118 -17.43 9.10 -5.91
N ALA A 119 -16.83 9.11 -4.72
CA ALA A 119 -16.11 7.97 -4.16
C ALA A 119 -16.90 7.38 -2.99
N THR A 120 -16.68 6.10 -2.72
CA THR A 120 -17.18 5.41 -1.52
C THR A 120 -16.01 4.68 -0.88
N SER A 121 -15.62 5.10 0.32
CA SER A 121 -14.55 4.47 1.10
C SER A 121 -15.07 3.98 2.44
N THR A 122 -14.56 2.86 2.91
CA THR A 122 -14.71 2.42 4.30
C THR A 122 -13.63 3.01 5.22
N LEU A 123 -12.60 3.68 4.67
CA LEU A 123 -11.51 4.31 5.42
C LEU A 123 -11.88 5.72 5.89
N ARG A 124 -11.29 6.16 7.00
CA ARG A 124 -11.55 7.47 7.62
C ARG A 124 -10.65 8.54 7.01
N LEU A 125 -10.99 8.96 5.80
CA LEU A 125 -10.20 9.94 5.05
C LEU A 125 -10.47 11.38 5.56
N ALA A 126 -9.65 11.88 6.49
CA ALA A 126 -9.34 13.32 6.74
C ALA A 126 -8.72 13.51 8.14
N VAL A 127 -8.15 14.70 8.40
CA VAL A 127 -7.95 15.23 9.76
C VAL A 127 -9.33 15.51 10.36
N PRO A 128 -9.81 14.74 11.33
CA PRO A 128 -11.18 14.86 11.79
C PRO A 128 -11.29 16.06 12.73
N ARG A 129 -12.44 16.74 12.70
CA ARG A 129 -12.70 17.93 13.53
C ARG A 129 -12.67 17.64 15.05
N LYS A 130 -12.66 16.37 15.43
CA LYS A 130 -12.45 15.85 16.79
C LYS A 130 -11.32 14.82 16.72
N ALA A 131 -10.56 14.65 17.80
CA ALA A 131 -9.54 13.62 17.95
C ALA A 131 -10.08 12.23 17.48
N PRO A 132 -9.69 11.74 16.29
CA PRO A 132 -10.32 10.54 15.72
C PRO A 132 -9.68 9.23 16.14
N TYR A 133 -8.49 9.34 16.72
CA TYR A 133 -7.63 8.26 17.13
C TYR A 133 -7.37 8.39 18.63
N PRO A 134 -7.09 7.29 19.34
CA PRO A 134 -6.64 7.35 20.73
C PRO A 134 -5.42 8.27 20.91
N GLY A 135 -4.43 8.17 20.02
CA GLY A 135 -3.29 9.06 19.95
C GLY A 135 -3.52 10.25 19.03
N ASN A 136 -3.10 11.45 19.43
CA ASN A 136 -3.18 12.65 18.61
C ASN A 136 -1.97 13.54 18.86
N PHE A 137 -1.54 14.28 17.84
CA PHE A 137 -0.42 15.20 17.96
C PHE A 137 -0.78 16.59 17.41
N ARG A 138 -0.40 17.62 18.17
CA ARG A 138 -0.45 19.02 17.72
C ARG A 138 0.69 19.79 18.38
N CYS A 139 1.37 20.63 17.61
CA CYS A 139 2.39 21.53 18.12
C CYS A 139 2.25 22.93 17.52
N SER A 140 3.13 23.85 17.92
CA SER A 140 3.17 25.23 17.40
C SER A 140 3.50 25.29 15.91
N SER A 141 4.15 24.26 15.36
CA SER A 141 4.37 24.15 13.92
C SER A 141 3.15 23.51 13.22
N PRO A 142 2.40 24.27 12.40
CA PRO A 142 1.31 23.71 11.62
C PRO A 142 1.80 22.70 10.57
N VAL A 143 3.06 22.79 10.14
CA VAL A 143 3.66 21.83 9.20
C VAL A 143 3.85 20.48 9.89
N LEU A 144 4.48 20.44 11.07
CA LEU A 144 4.72 19.19 11.79
C LEU A 144 3.40 18.51 12.22
N THR A 145 2.40 19.32 12.59
CA THR A 145 1.06 18.80 12.85
C THR A 145 0.49 18.11 11.60
N ARG A 146 0.60 18.72 10.41
CA ARG A 146 0.14 18.08 9.16
C ARG A 146 0.94 16.83 8.80
N VAL A 147 2.25 16.82 9.02
CA VAL A 147 3.10 15.64 8.76
C VAL A 147 2.65 14.45 9.60
N TRP A 148 2.33 14.66 10.89
CA TRP A 148 1.83 13.59 11.74
C TRP A 148 0.54 12.97 11.20
N TYR A 149 -0.47 13.80 10.87
CA TYR A 149 -1.72 13.30 10.32
C TYR A 149 -1.58 12.71 8.92
N ALA A 150 -0.61 13.18 8.11
CA ALA A 150 -0.30 12.54 6.84
C ALA A 150 0.20 11.11 7.07
N GLY A 151 1.11 10.89 8.04
CA GLY A 151 1.59 9.55 8.40
C GLY A 151 0.46 8.61 8.86
N VAL A 152 -0.47 9.10 9.69
CA VAL A 152 -1.61 8.29 10.13
C VAL A 152 -2.57 7.96 8.98
N ASN A 153 -2.87 8.93 8.11
CA ASN A 153 -3.69 8.69 6.92
C ASN A 153 -3.02 7.68 5.97
N THR A 154 -1.70 7.75 5.80
CA THR A 154 -0.95 6.78 4.99
C THR A 154 -1.07 5.38 5.57
N LEU A 155 -0.91 5.21 6.89
CA LEU A 155 -1.08 3.92 7.55
C LEU A 155 -2.49 3.35 7.32
N GLU A 156 -3.54 4.17 7.44
CA GLU A 156 -4.91 3.71 7.18
C GLU A 156 -5.12 3.26 5.73
N LEU A 157 -4.59 4.01 4.75
CA LEU A 157 -4.64 3.60 3.34
C LEU A 157 -3.96 2.25 3.15
N CYS A 158 -2.83 2.05 3.84
CA CYS A 158 -2.01 0.85 3.86
C CYS A 158 -2.54 -0.27 4.79
N THR A 159 -3.74 -0.14 5.36
CA THR A 159 -4.33 -1.17 6.22
C THR A 159 -5.46 -1.90 5.51
N GLY A 160 -5.38 -3.22 5.36
CA GLY A 160 -6.43 -3.98 4.66
C GLY A 160 -6.18 -5.48 4.57
N GLY A 161 -7.03 -6.17 3.80
CA GLY A 161 -6.96 -7.63 3.61
C GLY A 161 -7.77 -8.44 4.62
N THR A 162 -7.74 -9.77 4.45
CA THR A 162 -8.39 -10.75 5.33
C THR A 162 -7.38 -11.88 5.64
N PRO A 163 -6.78 -11.95 6.84
CA PRO A 163 -6.95 -11.02 7.96
C PRO A 163 -6.47 -9.61 7.61
N THR A 164 -6.91 -8.61 8.39
CA THR A 164 -6.45 -7.22 8.22
C THR A 164 -5.00 -7.10 8.67
N VAL A 165 -4.16 -6.56 7.80
CA VAL A 165 -2.70 -6.43 7.97
C VAL A 165 -2.25 -5.06 7.44
N PHE A 166 -1.02 -4.67 7.78
CA PHE A 166 -0.34 -3.53 7.16
C PHE A 166 0.32 -3.95 5.84
N LEU A 167 0.29 -3.04 4.87
CA LEU A 167 0.70 -3.23 3.49
C LEU A 167 1.68 -2.12 3.10
N ASP A 168 2.78 -2.46 2.44
CA ASP A 168 3.77 -1.52 1.91
C ASP A 168 3.17 -0.31 1.19
N GLY A 169 2.14 -0.55 0.37
CA GLY A 169 1.45 0.50 -0.35
C GLY A 169 0.03 0.11 -0.74
N SER A 170 -0.87 1.08 -0.65
CA SER A 170 -2.30 0.89 -0.91
C SER A 170 -2.65 0.82 -2.40
N SER A 171 -1.86 1.45 -3.27
CA SER A 171 -1.95 1.26 -4.73
C SER A 171 -1.32 -0.06 -5.16
N ARG A 172 -0.09 -0.27 -4.69
CA ARG A 172 0.81 -1.41 -4.96
C ARG A 172 1.92 -1.39 -3.89
N ASP A 173 2.59 -2.50 -3.61
CA ASP A 173 2.32 -3.85 -4.12
C ASP A 173 1.21 -4.57 -3.36
N ARG A 174 0.68 -3.93 -2.30
CA ARG A 174 -0.35 -4.46 -1.40
C ARG A 174 0.13 -5.74 -0.73
N LEU A 175 1.38 -5.74 -0.29
CA LEU A 175 2.04 -6.85 0.37
C LEU A 175 2.51 -6.42 1.75
N ILE A 176 2.55 -7.37 2.67
CA ILE A 176 3.29 -7.18 3.92
C ILE A 176 4.78 -7.20 3.55
N TRP A 177 5.53 -6.18 3.92
CA TRP A 177 6.99 -6.17 3.83
C TRP A 177 7.60 -5.94 5.20
N THR A 178 8.56 -6.79 5.57
CA THR A 178 9.04 -6.84 6.96
C THR A 178 9.80 -5.58 7.39
N GLY A 179 10.54 -4.96 6.47
CA GLY A 179 11.25 -3.70 6.73
C GLY A 179 10.28 -2.53 6.99
N ASP A 180 9.14 -2.52 6.30
CA ASP A 180 8.10 -1.50 6.39
C ASP A 180 7.35 -1.59 7.72
N LEU A 181 7.12 -2.82 8.22
CA LEU A 181 6.41 -3.07 9.49
C LEU A 181 7.01 -2.33 10.68
N PHE A 182 8.33 -2.08 10.71
CA PHE A 182 8.95 -1.34 11.81
C PHE A 182 8.34 0.06 11.96
N VAL A 183 8.20 0.78 10.84
CA VAL A 183 7.64 2.13 10.83
C VAL A 183 6.12 2.07 10.98
N GLU A 184 5.46 1.16 10.29
CA GLU A 184 3.99 1.01 10.33
C GLU A 184 3.50 0.70 11.75
N HIS A 185 4.17 -0.22 12.45
CA HIS A 185 3.85 -0.55 13.84
C HIS A 185 4.03 0.64 14.78
N LEU A 186 5.14 1.38 14.66
CA LEU A 186 5.35 2.58 15.47
C LEU A 186 4.24 3.61 15.25
N VAL A 187 3.84 3.85 14.00
CA VAL A 187 2.72 4.76 13.70
C VAL A 187 1.42 4.21 14.28
N ALA A 188 1.13 2.91 14.16
CA ALA A 188 -0.07 2.29 14.71
C ALA A 188 -0.16 2.47 16.23
N TYR A 189 0.91 2.12 16.96
CA TYR A 189 0.96 2.20 18.42
C TYR A 189 0.74 3.62 18.95
N ILE A 190 1.26 4.65 18.27
CA ILE A 190 1.12 6.05 18.73
C ILE A 190 -0.14 6.76 18.20
N SER A 191 -0.87 6.16 17.25
CA SER A 191 -2.04 6.79 16.62
C SER A 191 -3.33 6.03 16.92
N ASN A 192 -3.72 5.08 16.07
CA ASN A 192 -4.96 4.34 16.18
C ASN A 192 -4.96 3.26 17.28
N GLY A 193 -3.79 2.90 17.80
CA GLY A 193 -3.62 1.85 18.82
C GLY A 193 -3.90 0.45 18.28
N ASP A 194 -3.81 0.24 16.96
CA ASP A 194 -4.16 -1.01 16.29
C ASP A 194 -3.06 -2.07 16.45
N VAL A 195 -2.99 -2.63 17.66
CA VAL A 195 -2.07 -3.70 18.03
C VAL A 195 -2.44 -5.03 17.36
N GLU A 196 -3.71 -5.25 17.03
CA GLU A 196 -4.16 -6.51 16.44
C GLU A 196 -3.69 -6.63 14.99
N THR A 197 -3.84 -5.58 14.18
CA THR A 197 -3.31 -5.55 12.82
C THR A 197 -1.78 -5.72 12.80
N ALA A 198 -1.07 -5.16 13.78
CA ALA A 198 0.38 -5.36 13.95
C ALA A 198 0.71 -6.85 14.23
N ARG A 199 -0.02 -7.48 15.16
CA ARG A 199 0.12 -8.90 15.48
C ARG A 199 -0.18 -9.79 14.27
N GLU A 200 -1.28 -9.54 13.56
CA GLU A 200 -1.68 -10.30 12.39
C GLU A 200 -0.70 -10.18 11.23
N SER A 201 -0.06 -9.01 11.08
CA SER A 201 0.99 -8.81 10.07
C SER A 201 2.20 -9.72 10.35
N LEU A 202 2.68 -9.75 11.60
CA LEU A 202 3.77 -10.64 12.02
C LEU A 202 3.38 -12.12 11.94
N ARG A 203 2.15 -12.47 12.34
CA ARG A 203 1.60 -13.83 12.28
C ARG A 203 1.50 -14.33 10.84
N THR A 204 1.14 -13.45 9.92
CA THR A 204 1.03 -13.79 8.49
C THR A 204 2.41 -14.11 7.90
N LEU A 205 3.44 -13.33 8.25
CA LEU A 205 4.82 -13.65 7.87
C LEU A 205 5.32 -14.95 8.52
N ALA A 206 5.00 -15.18 9.80
CA ALA A 206 5.38 -16.40 10.53
C ALA A 206 4.86 -17.68 9.86
N LYS A 207 3.63 -17.66 9.34
CA LYS A 207 3.04 -18.79 8.58
C LYS A 207 3.85 -19.15 7.33
N GLY A 208 4.63 -18.21 6.79
CA GLY A 208 5.52 -18.42 5.66
C GLY A 208 6.93 -18.90 6.04
N GLN A 209 7.23 -19.12 7.32
CA GLN A 209 8.57 -19.52 7.77
C GLN A 209 9.00 -20.86 7.15
N GLU A 210 10.12 -20.84 6.44
CA GLU A 210 10.66 -22.00 5.74
C GLU A 210 11.25 -23.05 6.70
N PRO A 211 11.44 -24.31 6.27
CA PRO A 211 12.04 -25.35 7.10
C PRO A 211 13.41 -24.98 7.68
N CYS A 212 14.21 -24.22 6.93
CA CYS A 212 15.53 -23.73 7.34
C CYS A 212 15.50 -22.63 8.42
N GLY A 213 14.32 -22.12 8.78
CA GLY A 213 14.13 -21.08 9.81
C GLY A 213 13.96 -19.66 9.26
N TYR A 214 14.21 -19.45 7.97
CA TYR A 214 14.00 -18.17 7.29
C TYR A 214 12.52 -17.75 7.31
N VAL A 215 12.24 -16.54 7.78
CA VAL A 215 10.93 -15.88 7.60
C VAL A 215 11.02 -15.03 6.34
N PRO A 216 10.04 -15.14 5.40
CA PRO A 216 10.10 -14.42 4.14
C PRO A 216 10.05 -12.91 4.34
N HIS A 217 10.83 -12.18 3.53
CA HIS A 217 10.90 -10.72 3.55
C HIS A 217 9.56 -10.03 3.25
N CYS A 218 8.69 -10.70 2.49
CA CYS A 218 7.33 -10.27 2.23
C CYS A 218 6.31 -11.41 2.42
N GLY A 219 5.05 -11.05 2.69
CA GLY A 219 3.97 -12.01 2.91
C GLY A 219 3.56 -12.77 1.64
N ARG A 220 3.99 -14.03 1.49
CA ARG A 220 3.65 -14.90 0.35
C ARG A 220 2.14 -15.11 0.16
N THR A 221 1.31 -14.95 1.20
CA THR A 221 -0.14 -15.13 1.15
C THR A 221 -0.87 -14.04 0.35
N LEU A 222 -0.23 -12.89 0.10
CA LEU A 222 -0.73 -11.85 -0.82
C LEU A 222 0.00 -11.85 -2.17
N CYS A 223 1.18 -12.49 -2.24
CA CYS A 223 1.91 -12.74 -3.49
C CYS A 223 1.27 -13.82 -4.40
N ASP A 224 0.01 -14.20 -4.15
CA ASP A 224 -0.70 -15.22 -4.92
C ASP A 224 -1.04 -14.70 -6.34
N THR A 225 -0.19 -15.14 -7.28
CA THR A 225 -0.50 -15.51 -8.68
C THR A 225 -1.00 -14.48 -9.69
N ARG A 226 -1.29 -13.22 -9.33
CA ARG A 226 -1.77 -12.25 -10.34
C ARG A 226 -0.71 -11.59 -11.20
N THR A 227 0.53 -11.48 -10.72
CA THR A 227 1.66 -11.00 -11.51
C THR A 227 2.65 -12.13 -11.69
N ARG A 228 2.51 -12.87 -12.80
CA ARG A 228 3.61 -13.69 -13.37
C ARG A 228 4.71 -12.77 -13.93
N ASP A 229 5.07 -11.72 -13.20
CA ASP A 229 6.17 -10.85 -13.58
C ASP A 229 7.49 -11.56 -13.23
N PRO A 230 8.39 -11.77 -14.19
CA PRO A 230 9.70 -12.37 -13.96
C PRO A 230 10.49 -11.73 -12.80
N ALA A 231 10.34 -10.43 -12.56
CA ALA A 231 11.06 -9.74 -11.48
C ALA A 231 10.52 -10.09 -10.09
N GLY A 232 9.20 -10.19 -9.93
CA GLY A 232 8.59 -10.65 -8.66
C GLY A 232 8.94 -12.10 -8.35
N VAL A 233 9.03 -12.95 -9.38
CA VAL A 233 9.52 -14.33 -9.24
C VAL A 233 10.98 -14.33 -8.78
N LEU A 234 11.84 -13.49 -9.37
CA LEU A 234 13.25 -13.40 -8.99
C LEU A 234 13.42 -12.94 -7.54
N VAL A 235 12.72 -11.89 -7.12
CA VAL A 235 12.75 -11.39 -5.74
C VAL A 235 12.26 -12.48 -4.77
N GLY A 236 11.22 -13.23 -5.13
CA GLY A 236 10.72 -14.35 -4.33
C GLY A 236 11.66 -15.55 -4.19
N LEU A 237 12.70 -15.65 -5.03
CA LEU A 237 13.79 -16.64 -4.93
C LEU A 237 14.95 -16.17 -4.05
N LEU A 238 15.01 -14.88 -3.71
CA LEU A 238 16.05 -14.30 -2.88
C LEU A 238 15.63 -14.30 -1.41
N THR A 239 16.63 -14.34 -0.54
CA THR A 239 16.45 -14.08 0.89
C THR A 239 16.97 -12.69 1.23
N PHE A 240 16.44 -12.08 2.28
CA PHE A 240 16.87 -10.77 2.74
C PHE A 240 17.23 -10.92 4.21
N ALA A 241 18.52 -11.05 4.50
CA ALA A 241 18.97 -11.28 5.86
C ALA A 241 18.63 -10.09 6.77
N GLU A 242 18.71 -8.87 6.23
CA GLU A 242 18.27 -7.63 6.90
C GLU A 242 16.80 -7.69 7.32
N TYR A 243 15.91 -8.14 6.43
CA TYR A 243 14.48 -8.23 6.72
C TYR A 243 14.16 -9.29 7.78
N ALA A 244 14.94 -10.38 7.83
CA ALA A 244 14.82 -11.36 8.91
C ALA A 244 15.26 -10.78 10.26
N VAL A 245 16.24 -9.88 10.30
CA VAL A 245 16.60 -9.13 11.52
C VAL A 245 15.48 -8.16 11.90
N TRP A 246 14.93 -7.41 10.93
CA TRP A 246 13.77 -6.54 11.16
C TRP A 246 12.54 -7.30 11.70
N TYR A 247 12.33 -8.55 11.29
CA TYR A 247 11.27 -9.39 11.84
C TYR A 247 11.41 -9.54 13.36
N VAL A 248 12.61 -9.91 13.83
CA VAL A 248 12.90 -10.09 15.25
C VAL A 248 12.73 -8.78 16.01
N ILE A 249 13.21 -7.66 15.44
CA ILE A 249 13.02 -6.32 16.00
C ILE A 249 11.53 -5.98 16.10
N CYS A 250 10.72 -6.28 15.08
CA CYS A 250 9.29 -6.00 15.10
C CYS A 250 8.52 -6.86 16.12
N VAL A 251 8.92 -8.12 16.33
CA VAL A 251 8.37 -8.97 17.39
C VAL A 251 8.70 -8.39 18.77
N TRP A 252 9.96 -8.00 18.99
CA TRP A 252 10.37 -7.34 20.24
C TRP A 252 9.61 -6.01 20.45
N LEU A 253 9.49 -5.20 19.40
CA LEU A 253 8.80 -3.92 19.44
C LEU A 253 7.32 -4.10 19.81
N HIS A 254 6.66 -5.11 19.24
CA HIS A 254 5.29 -5.43 19.61
C HIS A 254 5.17 -5.74 21.11
N TYR A 255 6.00 -6.63 21.64
CA TYR A 255 6.01 -6.92 23.08
C TYR A 255 6.33 -5.68 23.93
N TRP A 256 7.29 -4.86 23.51
CA TRP A 256 7.64 -3.62 24.22
C TRP A 256 6.45 -2.67 24.36
N HIS A 257 5.61 -2.58 23.33
CA HIS A 257 4.44 -1.70 23.32
C HIS A 257 3.19 -2.30 23.97
N THR A 258 3.04 -3.62 24.00
CA THR A 258 1.81 -4.27 24.49
C THR A 258 1.96 -4.98 25.83
N ALA A 259 3.19 -5.35 26.21
CA ALA A 259 3.50 -6.27 27.30
C ALA A 259 2.73 -7.60 27.24
N ASP A 260 2.28 -8.03 26.05
CA ASP A 260 1.48 -9.24 25.87
C ASP A 260 2.35 -10.51 25.96
N ALA A 261 2.30 -11.18 27.11
CA ALA A 261 3.01 -12.45 27.33
C ALA A 261 2.48 -13.61 26.47
N THR A 262 1.20 -13.57 26.06
CA THR A 262 0.64 -14.59 25.17
C THR A 262 1.17 -14.45 23.75
N PHE A 263 1.42 -13.21 23.31
CA PHE A 263 2.12 -12.92 22.08
C PHE A 263 3.55 -13.48 22.12
N VAL A 264 4.30 -13.25 23.20
CA VAL A 264 5.66 -13.80 23.34
C VAL A 264 5.65 -15.33 23.23
N ALA A 265 4.75 -16.01 23.95
CA ALA A 265 4.65 -17.47 23.90
C ALA A 265 4.32 -18.01 22.50
N GLU A 266 3.61 -17.24 21.67
CA GLU A 266 3.30 -17.60 20.29
C GLU A 266 4.51 -17.41 19.36
N PHE A 267 5.24 -16.30 19.50
CA PHE A 267 6.27 -15.89 18.55
C PHE A 267 7.69 -16.34 18.93
N GLU A 268 7.93 -16.71 20.19
CA GLU A 268 9.24 -17.18 20.67
C GLU A 268 9.78 -18.35 19.81
N PRO A 269 9.03 -19.44 19.53
CA PRO A 269 9.52 -20.52 18.68
C PRO A 269 9.84 -20.09 17.24
N VAL A 270 9.13 -19.08 16.73
CA VAL A 270 9.38 -18.51 15.40
C VAL A 270 10.71 -17.76 15.42
N VAL A 271 10.91 -16.89 16.42
CA VAL A 271 12.14 -16.10 16.59
C VAL A 271 13.35 -17.00 16.80
N GLU A 272 13.26 -18.05 17.62
CA GLU A 272 14.35 -19.02 17.82
C GLU A 272 14.83 -19.62 16.50
N ARG A 273 13.90 -19.97 15.62
CA ARG A 273 14.21 -20.51 14.29
C ARG A 273 14.80 -19.47 13.35
N VAL A 274 14.33 -18.21 13.42
CA VAL A 274 14.94 -17.09 12.67
C VAL A 274 16.38 -16.89 13.13
N MET A 275 16.62 -16.86 14.43
CA MET A 275 17.97 -16.73 14.99
C MET A 275 18.86 -17.92 14.63
N ALA A 276 18.33 -19.15 14.63
CA ALA A 276 19.06 -20.32 14.16
C ALA A 276 19.45 -20.24 12.67
N TRP A 277 18.67 -19.53 11.85
CA TRP A 277 19.00 -19.26 10.45
C TRP A 277 20.02 -18.10 10.29
N LEU A 278 19.96 -17.08 11.15
CA LEU A 278 20.85 -15.91 11.13
C LEU A 278 22.24 -16.21 11.70
N CYS A 279 22.33 -16.89 12.85
CA CYS A 279 23.58 -17.11 13.59
C CYS A 279 24.72 -17.75 12.76
N PRO A 280 24.48 -18.74 11.88
CA PRO A 280 25.54 -19.31 11.03
C PRO A 280 26.17 -18.30 10.05
N LYS A 281 25.55 -17.15 9.84
CA LYS A 281 26.08 -16.06 8.99
C LYS A 281 27.10 -15.20 9.72
N ILE A 282 27.26 -15.35 11.03
CA ILE A 282 28.28 -14.65 11.81
C ILE A 282 29.65 -15.28 11.55
N CYS A 283 30.55 -14.53 10.94
CA CYS A 283 31.90 -14.99 10.64
C CYS A 283 32.81 -14.96 11.88
N ALA A 284 34.04 -15.47 11.75
CA ALA A 284 35.02 -15.53 12.85
C ALA A 284 35.39 -14.17 13.48
N LYS A 285 35.04 -13.05 12.82
CA LYS A 285 35.22 -11.69 13.36
C LYS A 285 34.05 -11.22 14.23
N GLY A 286 33.04 -12.07 14.45
CA GLY A 286 31.81 -11.69 15.16
C GLY A 286 30.87 -10.81 14.34
N LEU A 287 31.09 -10.71 13.03
CA LEU A 287 30.27 -9.90 12.13
C LEU A 287 29.41 -10.81 11.23
N MET A 288 28.15 -10.44 11.07
CA MET A 288 27.24 -11.03 10.10
C MET A 288 27.76 -10.78 8.67
N ARG A 289 27.90 -11.86 7.92
CA ARG A 289 28.37 -11.87 6.54
C ARG A 289 27.30 -12.40 5.60
N VAL A 290 26.97 -11.62 4.57
CA VAL A 290 25.98 -11.95 3.54
C VAL A 290 26.64 -12.07 2.16
N GLY A 291 25.99 -12.79 1.26
CA GLY A 291 26.38 -13.00 -0.13
C GLY A 291 25.26 -12.64 -1.11
N PRO A 292 25.40 -13.02 -2.40
CA PRO A 292 24.46 -12.63 -3.45
C PRO A 292 23.00 -13.06 -3.24
N HIS A 293 22.76 -14.11 -2.45
CA HIS A 293 21.42 -14.68 -2.23
C HIS A 293 20.69 -14.13 -1.00
N ASP A 294 21.39 -13.48 -0.09
CA ASP A 294 20.86 -13.03 1.21
C ASP A 294 21.24 -11.59 1.59
N GLY A 295 22.10 -10.92 0.82
CA GLY A 295 22.51 -9.52 1.00
C GLY A 295 21.69 -8.51 0.20
N GLN A 296 20.43 -8.84 -0.11
CA GLN A 296 19.54 -7.92 -0.82
C GLN A 296 19.02 -6.84 0.11
N THR A 297 19.00 -5.59 -0.37
CA THR A 297 18.48 -4.42 0.35
C THR A 297 17.92 -3.40 -0.64
N TRP A 298 17.11 -2.46 -0.15
CA TRP A 298 16.56 -1.36 -0.93
C TRP A 298 17.42 -0.08 -0.91
N HIS A 299 18.57 -0.12 -0.23
CA HIS A 299 19.59 0.93 -0.26
C HIS A 299 20.42 0.89 -1.56
N VAL A 300 19.81 1.23 -2.70
CA VAL A 300 20.54 1.37 -3.97
C VAL A 300 21.47 2.61 -3.92
N PRO A 301 22.73 2.53 -4.40
CA PRO A 301 23.28 1.49 -5.29
C PRO A 301 24.07 0.36 -4.59
N GLU A 302 23.93 0.17 -3.28
CA GLU A 302 24.79 -0.74 -2.52
C GLU A 302 24.35 -2.21 -2.71
N CYS A 303 25.10 -2.98 -3.51
CA CYS A 303 25.05 -4.43 -3.40
C CYS A 303 25.89 -4.83 -2.18
N VAL A 304 25.24 -5.03 -1.06
CA VAL A 304 25.90 -5.26 0.23
C VAL A 304 26.26 -6.74 0.38
N MET A 305 27.38 -7.12 -0.24
CA MET A 305 28.05 -8.40 0.01
C MET A 305 29.19 -8.22 1.00
N GLY A 306 29.54 -9.29 1.72
CA GLY A 306 30.57 -9.24 2.74
C GLY A 306 29.96 -8.94 4.10
N CYS A 307 30.50 -8.00 4.86
CA CYS A 307 30.02 -7.65 6.21
C CYS A 307 29.48 -6.21 6.21
N PRO A 308 28.23 -5.97 5.78
CA PRO A 308 27.62 -4.65 5.72
C PRO A 308 27.54 -4.02 7.11
N THR A 309 27.92 -2.76 7.24
CA THR A 309 27.97 -2.09 8.55
C THR A 309 26.57 -1.85 9.10
N ASP A 310 25.66 -1.38 8.26
CA ASP A 310 24.23 -1.22 8.51
C ASP A 310 23.57 -2.50 9.04
N LEU A 311 23.76 -3.64 8.34
CA LEU A 311 23.21 -4.93 8.79
C LEU A 311 23.79 -5.37 10.14
N ASN A 312 25.10 -5.16 10.33
CA ASN A 312 25.75 -5.50 11.60
C ASN A 312 25.31 -4.57 12.74
N CYS A 313 24.95 -3.31 12.45
CA CYS A 313 24.34 -2.41 13.44
C CYS A 313 22.93 -2.86 13.83
N LEU A 314 22.15 -3.44 12.92
CA LEU A 314 20.83 -3.99 13.23
C LEU A 314 20.91 -5.31 14.04
N MET A 315 21.94 -6.12 13.79
CA MET A 315 22.13 -7.41 14.45
C MET A 315 22.73 -7.30 15.86
N ALA A 316 23.42 -6.19 16.18
CA ALA A 316 24.13 -5.96 17.45
C ALA A 316 23.17 -5.59 18.60
#